data_AF-A0AAV2QPP3-F1
#
_entry.id   AF-A0AAV2QPP3-F1
#
_cell.length_a   1.000
_cell.length_b   1.000
_cell.length_c   1.000
_cell.angle_alpha   90.00
_cell.angle_beta   90.00
_cell.angle_gamma   90.00
#
_symmetry.space_group_name_H-M   'P 1'
#
loop_
_entity.id
_entity.type
_entity.pdbx_description
1 polymer ?
#
loop_
_entity_poly.entity_id
_entity_poly.type
_entity_poly.pdbx_seq_one_letter_code
_entity_poly.pdbx_strand_id
1 'polypeptide(L)'
;MFGDYFFDFPHDYSVELHSRDALYGKNIYAYELNHKGDDGAMALIPPRHIMKDYVNHADDLMYLFKLIPEFLNETNKPENKKLESIMLDLWTNFATHGNPTPDRSLGFTWKPVSPGTTDHLVLKPEPYMEADTRCE
;
A
#
# COMPACT_ATOMS: atom_id res chain seq x y z
N MET A 1 -18.93 -0.05 -1.87
CA MET A 1 -19.75 1.18 -1.67
C MET A 1 -19.09 2.17 -0.70
N PHE A 2 -18.88 1.87 0.59
CA PHE A 2 -18.21 2.83 1.49
C PHE A 2 -16.71 3.02 1.15
N GLY A 3 -15.97 1.92 0.91
CA GLY A 3 -14.59 1.98 0.44
C GLY A 3 -14.45 2.77 -0.87
N ASP A 4 -15.28 2.42 -1.84
CA ASP A 4 -15.28 3.04 -3.17
C ASP A 4 -15.55 4.55 -3.11
N TYR A 5 -16.52 4.98 -2.27
CA TYR A 5 -16.91 6.38 -2.16
C TYR A 5 -15.85 7.23 -1.44
N PHE A 6 -15.26 6.70 -0.36
CA PHE A 6 -14.34 7.49 0.47
C PHE A 6 -12.87 7.36 0.05
N PHE A 7 -12.49 6.26 -0.59
CA PHE A 7 -11.09 5.92 -0.86
C PHE A 7 -10.84 5.58 -2.32
N ASP A 8 -11.47 4.54 -2.87
CA ASP A 8 -11.02 3.99 -4.17
C ASP A 8 -11.26 4.96 -5.33
N PHE A 9 -12.49 5.48 -5.48
CA PHE A 9 -12.79 6.45 -6.54
C PHE A 9 -11.95 7.73 -6.45
N PRO A 10 -11.87 8.44 -5.30
CA PRO A 10 -11.04 9.64 -5.21
C PRO A 10 -9.54 9.33 -5.36
N HIS A 11 -9.08 8.15 -4.93
CA HIS A 11 -7.71 7.70 -5.16
C HIS A 11 -7.41 7.55 -6.65
N ASP A 12 -8.22 6.79 -7.37
CA ASP A 12 -8.00 6.51 -8.80
C ASP A 12 -8.06 7.81 -9.61
N TYR A 13 -9.00 8.69 -9.30
CA TYR A 13 -9.10 10.02 -9.92
C TYR A 13 -7.87 10.90 -9.63
N SER A 14 -7.35 10.87 -8.40
CA SER A 14 -6.13 11.58 -8.03
C SER A 14 -4.91 11.03 -8.76
N VAL A 15 -4.77 9.71 -8.85
CA VAL A 15 -3.71 9.03 -9.60
C VAL A 15 -3.77 9.40 -11.07
N GLU A 16 -4.95 9.36 -11.69
CA GLU A 16 -5.13 9.74 -13.10
C GLU A 16 -4.68 11.19 -13.33
N LEU A 17 -5.15 12.13 -12.51
CA LEU A 17 -4.80 13.55 -12.66
C LEU A 17 -3.30 13.79 -12.51
N HIS A 18 -2.67 13.21 -11.49
CA HIS A 18 -1.25 13.41 -11.21
C HIS A 18 -0.34 12.61 -12.13
N SER A 19 -0.79 11.49 -12.72
CA SER A 19 0.01 10.70 -13.67
C SER A 19 0.44 11.55 -14.88
N ARG A 20 -0.33 12.59 -15.23
CA ARG A 20 -0.02 13.54 -16.31
C ARG A 20 1.25 14.34 -16.01
N ASP A 21 1.62 14.51 -14.75
CA ASP A 21 2.85 15.19 -14.34
C ASP A 21 4.11 14.36 -14.66
N ALA A 22 3.97 13.09 -15.04
CA ALA A 22 5.06 12.27 -15.58
C ALA A 22 5.69 12.92 -16.83
N LEU A 23 4.91 13.69 -17.61
CA LEU A 23 5.41 14.49 -18.74
C LEU A 23 6.41 15.57 -18.32
N TYR A 24 6.41 15.96 -17.05
CA TYR A 24 7.32 16.93 -16.44
C TYR A 24 8.38 16.26 -15.54
N GLY A 25 8.56 14.94 -15.66
CA GLY A 25 9.54 14.18 -14.88
C GLY A 25 9.14 13.91 -13.43
N LYS A 26 7.86 14.08 -13.08
CA LYS A 26 7.34 13.74 -11.74
C LYS A 26 6.62 12.39 -11.80
N ASN A 27 7.25 11.37 -11.22
CA ASN A 27 6.70 10.03 -11.20
C ASN A 27 5.69 9.86 -10.07
N ILE A 28 4.55 9.24 -10.39
CA ILE A 28 3.51 8.86 -9.43
C ILE A 28 3.58 7.35 -9.23
N TYR A 29 3.43 6.91 -7.99
CA TYR A 29 3.44 5.49 -7.62
C TYR A 29 2.18 5.21 -6.79
N ALA A 30 1.34 4.29 -7.27
CA ALA A 30 0.13 3.87 -6.60
C ALA A 30 0.30 2.47 -6.00
N TYR A 31 -0.33 2.21 -4.85
CA TYR A 31 -0.33 0.89 -4.21
C TYR A 31 -1.71 0.54 -3.66
N GLU A 32 -1.94 -0.75 -3.48
CA GLU A 32 -3.06 -1.30 -2.72
C GLU A 32 -2.49 -2.26 -1.66
N LEU A 33 -2.88 -2.06 -0.39
CA LEU A 33 -2.55 -3.04 0.65
C LEU A 33 -3.52 -4.20 0.58
N ASN A 34 -3.03 -5.38 0.24
CA ASN A 34 -3.84 -6.60 0.14
C ASN A 34 -3.24 -7.75 0.98
N HIS A 35 -2.67 -7.39 2.12
CA HIS A 35 -2.17 -8.35 3.10
C HIS A 35 -2.88 -8.15 4.42
N LYS A 36 -3.59 -9.19 4.84
CA LYS A 36 -4.28 -9.21 6.12
C LYS A 36 -3.29 -9.52 7.23
N GLY A 37 -3.05 -8.54 8.10
CA GLY A 37 -2.34 -8.75 9.36
C GLY A 37 -3.10 -9.67 10.33
N ASP A 38 -2.52 -9.90 11.50
CA ASP A 38 -3.08 -10.83 12.48
C ASP A 38 -4.34 -10.30 13.15
N ASP A 39 -4.32 -9.03 13.54
CA ASP A 39 -5.45 -8.23 13.99
C ASP A 39 -4.98 -6.78 13.79
N GLY A 40 -5.55 -6.01 12.87
CA GLY A 40 -5.16 -4.61 12.69
C GLY A 40 -5.71 -3.72 13.82
N ALA A 41 -5.23 -2.47 13.93
CA ALA A 41 -5.72 -1.52 14.94
C ALA A 41 -7.26 -1.38 14.94
N MET A 42 -7.88 -1.52 13.77
CA MET A 42 -9.33 -1.48 13.58
C MET A 42 -10.07 -2.74 14.06
N ALA A 43 -9.38 -3.87 14.23
CA ALA A 43 -9.95 -5.09 14.84
C ALA A 43 -10.28 -4.89 16.33
N LEU A 44 -9.78 -3.82 16.96
CA LEU A 44 -10.18 -3.42 18.31
C LEU A 44 -11.49 -2.63 18.36
N ILE A 45 -12.01 -2.15 17.22
CA ILE A 45 -13.21 -1.31 17.13
C ILE A 45 -14.45 -2.19 16.82
N PRO A 46 -15.59 -2.01 17.54
CA PRO A 46 -16.83 -2.73 17.22
C PRO A 46 -17.38 -2.37 15.83
N PRO A 47 -17.92 -3.34 15.04
CA PRO A 47 -18.08 -4.76 15.34
C PRO A 47 -16.84 -5.60 14.97
N ARG A 48 -16.04 -5.98 15.98
CA ARG A 48 -14.76 -6.70 15.82
C ARG A 48 -14.84 -7.98 14.98
N HIS A 49 -15.96 -8.71 15.09
CA HIS A 49 -16.14 -9.99 14.39
C HIS A 49 -16.22 -9.87 12.87
N ILE A 50 -16.50 -8.67 12.34
CA ILE A 50 -16.54 -8.39 10.90
C ILE A 50 -15.17 -7.88 10.45
N MET A 51 -14.58 -6.94 11.20
CA MET A 51 -13.36 -6.22 10.80
C MET A 51 -12.12 -7.12 10.71
N LYS A 52 -12.03 -8.17 11.54
CA LYS A 52 -10.88 -9.09 11.60
C LYS A 52 -10.60 -9.91 10.32
N ASP A 53 -11.57 -9.99 9.41
CA ASP A 53 -11.49 -10.84 8.22
C ASP A 53 -11.10 -10.05 6.96
N TYR A 54 -10.91 -8.73 7.07
CA TYR A 54 -10.58 -7.82 5.97
C TYR A 54 -9.31 -7.00 6.27
N VAL A 55 -8.70 -6.46 5.22
CA VAL A 55 -7.73 -5.36 5.35
C VAL A 55 -8.53 -4.09 5.59
N ASN A 56 -8.32 -3.44 6.73
CA ASN A 56 -9.08 -2.27 7.13
C ASN A 56 -8.31 -0.99 6.83
N HIS A 57 -9.05 0.12 6.86
CA HIS A 57 -8.46 1.44 6.81
C HIS A 57 -7.40 1.63 7.91
N ALA A 58 -6.24 2.16 7.54
CA ALA A 58 -5.09 2.43 8.40
C ALA A 58 -4.30 1.20 8.90
N ASP A 59 -4.60 -0.02 8.43
CA ASP A 59 -3.82 -1.22 8.78
C ASP A 59 -2.37 -1.15 8.25
N ASP A 60 -2.14 -0.41 7.17
CA ASP A 60 -0.81 -0.12 6.58
C ASP A 60 0.13 0.58 7.56
N LEU A 61 -0.40 1.40 8.48
CA LEU A 61 0.38 2.13 9.46
C LEU A 61 1.17 1.21 10.39
N MET A 62 0.70 -0.01 10.64
CA MET A 62 1.37 -0.97 11.53
C MET A 62 2.70 -1.46 10.93
N TYR A 63 2.87 -1.37 9.62
CA TYR A 63 4.11 -1.75 8.92
C TYR A 63 5.09 -0.58 8.79
N LEU A 64 4.66 0.66 9.03
CA LEU A 64 5.50 1.86 8.92
C LEU A 64 5.90 2.43 10.29
N PHE A 65 5.04 2.29 11.30
CA PHE A 65 5.18 2.99 12.55
C PHE A 65 4.87 2.10 13.76
N LYS A 66 5.68 2.27 14.81
CA LYS A 66 5.43 1.68 16.13
C LYS A 66 4.48 2.57 16.93
N LEU A 67 3.22 2.67 16.48
CA LEU A 67 2.27 3.67 16.99
C LEU A 67 1.81 3.39 18.42
N ILE A 68 1.52 2.13 18.76
CA ILE A 68 0.95 1.74 20.06
C ILE A 68 1.63 0.44 20.53
N PRO A 69 2.20 0.39 21.74
CA PRO A 69 2.89 -0.79 22.26
C PRO A 69 2.06 -2.08 22.22
N GLU A 70 0.76 -1.97 22.45
CA GLU A 70 -0.20 -3.08 22.42
C GLU A 70 -0.36 -3.69 21.02
N PHE A 71 -0.10 -2.92 19.96
CA PHE A 71 -0.13 -3.36 18.55
C PHE A 71 1.22 -3.92 18.07
N LEU A 72 2.28 -3.79 18.86
CA LEU A 72 3.62 -4.31 18.50
C LEU A 72 3.67 -5.85 18.41
N ASN A 73 2.69 -6.55 18.98
CA ASN A 73 2.62 -8.01 18.86
C ASN A 73 2.10 -8.48 17.49
N GLU A 74 1.54 -7.58 16.67
CA GLU A 74 0.81 -7.89 15.44
C GLU A 74 1.74 -8.16 14.24
N THR A 75 2.99 -7.68 14.28
CA THR A 75 3.99 -8.00 13.24
C THR A 75 4.84 -9.22 13.58
N ASN A 76 4.53 -10.01 14.61
CA ASN A 76 5.41 -11.11 15.01
C ASN A 76 5.52 -12.25 13.99
N LYS A 77 4.52 -12.43 13.13
CA LYS A 77 4.59 -13.44 12.07
C LYS A 77 5.66 -13.10 11.02
N PRO A 78 6.37 -14.11 10.48
CA PRO A 78 7.41 -13.88 9.48
C PRO A 78 6.93 -13.10 8.25
N GLU A 79 5.69 -13.33 7.82
CA GLU A 79 5.07 -12.63 6.69
C GLU A 79 4.83 -11.14 6.98
N ASN A 80 4.37 -10.80 8.19
CA ASN A 80 4.17 -9.41 8.60
C ASN A 80 5.51 -8.67 8.71
N LYS A 81 6.54 -9.30 9.29
CA LYS A 81 7.90 -8.72 9.33
C LYS A 81 8.50 -8.51 7.95
N LYS A 82 8.24 -9.43 7.03
CA LYS A 82 8.69 -9.32 5.65
C LYS A 82 8.03 -8.10 4.98
N LEU A 83 6.72 -7.93 5.15
CA LEU A 83 6.01 -6.77 4.63
C LEU A 83 6.46 -5.46 5.31
N GLU A 84 6.65 -5.46 6.63
CA GLU A 84 7.21 -4.33 7.39
C GLU A 84 8.55 -3.87 6.80
N SER A 85 9.49 -4.80 6.61
CA SER A 85 10.79 -4.49 5.99
C SER A 85 10.64 -3.91 4.58
N ILE A 86 9.79 -4.52 3.74
CA ILE A 86 9.55 -4.05 2.38
C ILE A 86 8.97 -2.64 2.38
N MET A 87 7.94 -2.36 3.19
CA MET A 87 7.31 -1.05 3.24
C MET A 87 8.26 0.04 3.74
N LEU A 88 9.06 -0.25 4.77
CA LEU A 88 10.08 0.68 5.26
C LEU A 88 11.12 1.01 4.18
N ASP A 89 11.59 0.01 3.44
CA ASP A 89 12.54 0.21 2.34
C ASP A 89 11.92 1.05 1.21
N LEU A 90 10.69 0.73 0.79
CA LEU A 90 9.98 1.47 -0.27
C LEU A 90 9.80 2.95 0.08
N TRP A 91 9.33 3.26 1.30
CA TRP A 91 9.13 4.65 1.74
C TRP A 91 10.45 5.39 1.91
N THR A 92 11.47 4.74 2.48
CA THR A 92 12.81 5.33 2.67
C THR A 92 13.49 5.62 1.33
N ASN A 93 13.37 4.70 0.38
CA ASN A 93 13.90 4.86 -0.97
C ASN A 93 13.20 5.99 -1.71
N PHE A 94 11.87 6.07 -1.62
CA PHE A 94 11.12 7.17 -2.24
C PHE A 94 11.54 8.53 -1.67
N ALA A 95 11.65 8.65 -0.34
CA ALA A 95 12.10 9.88 0.31
C ALA A 95 13.54 10.28 -0.10
N THR A 96 14.41 9.30 -0.33
CA THR A 96 15.83 9.53 -0.65
C THR A 96 16.07 9.80 -2.15
N HIS A 97 15.34 9.09 -3.02
CA HIS A 97 15.66 9.00 -4.45
C HIS A 97 14.51 9.43 -5.37
N GLY A 98 13.29 9.65 -4.85
CA GLY A 98 12.09 9.85 -5.67
C GLY A 98 11.63 8.60 -6.43
N ASN A 99 12.21 7.44 -6.13
CA ASN A 99 11.87 6.13 -6.69
C ASN A 99 11.85 5.10 -5.54
N PRO A 100 10.73 4.40 -5.28
CA PRO A 100 10.64 3.40 -4.22
C PRO A 100 11.52 2.16 -4.43
N THR A 101 11.84 1.83 -5.69
CA THR A 101 12.74 0.74 -6.08
C THR A 101 13.85 1.28 -7.00
N PRO A 102 14.82 2.03 -6.46
CA PRO A 102 15.88 2.67 -7.24
C PRO A 102 16.87 1.64 -7.81
N ASP A 103 16.95 0.46 -7.19
CA ASP A 103 17.70 -0.69 -7.65
C ASP A 103 16.87 -1.98 -7.55
N ARG A 104 17.52 -3.14 -7.74
CA ARG A 104 16.87 -4.47 -7.70
C ARG A 104 17.01 -5.20 -6.36
N SER A 105 17.45 -4.52 -5.29
CA SER A 105 17.69 -5.14 -3.97
C SER A 105 16.44 -5.80 -3.38
N LEU A 106 15.25 -5.22 -3.62
CA LEU A 106 13.97 -5.75 -3.16
C LEU A 106 13.42 -6.93 -4.00
N GLY A 107 14.09 -7.30 -5.10
CA GLY A 107 13.69 -8.42 -5.95
C GLY A 107 12.51 -8.15 -6.90
N PHE A 108 11.95 -6.93 -6.88
CA PHE A 108 10.93 -6.47 -7.81
C PHE A 108 11.15 -4.99 -8.16
N THR A 109 10.34 -4.47 -9.09
CA THR A 109 10.37 -3.05 -9.47
C THR A 109 8.95 -2.49 -9.39
N TRP A 110 8.77 -1.46 -8.57
CA TRP A 110 7.53 -0.68 -8.52
C TRP A 110 7.58 0.35 -9.65
N LYS A 111 6.83 0.09 -10.71
CA LYS A 111 6.79 0.98 -11.87
C LYS A 111 5.93 2.21 -11.56
N PRO A 112 6.30 3.40 -12.03
CA PRO A 112 5.43 4.55 -11.95
C PRO A 112 4.19 4.35 -12.82
N VAL A 113 3.09 4.98 -12.41
CA VAL A 113 1.82 4.95 -13.14
C VAL A 113 1.98 5.65 -14.48
N SER A 114 1.47 5.04 -15.54
CA SER A 114 1.47 5.64 -16.87
C SER A 114 0.20 6.48 -17.08
N PRO A 115 0.25 7.59 -17.83
CA PRO A 115 -0.95 8.36 -18.13
C PRO A 115 -2.05 7.50 -18.75
N GLY A 116 -3.24 7.51 -18.15
CA GLY A 116 -4.39 6.73 -18.60
C GLY A 116 -4.40 5.28 -18.13
N THR A 117 -3.50 4.88 -17.22
CA THR A 117 -3.59 3.62 -16.47
C THR A 117 -3.74 3.89 -14.99
N THR A 118 -4.23 2.90 -14.26
CA THR A 118 -4.31 2.88 -12.78
C THR A 118 -3.52 1.69 -12.21
N ASP A 119 -2.49 1.26 -12.94
CA ASP A 119 -1.57 0.19 -12.52
C ASP A 119 -0.98 0.53 -11.15
N HIS A 120 -0.98 -0.42 -10.23
CA HIS A 120 -0.52 -0.21 -8.87
C HIS A 120 0.25 -1.41 -8.35
N LEU A 121 1.02 -1.17 -7.30
CA LEU A 121 1.70 -2.24 -6.57
C LEU A 121 0.75 -2.85 -5.55
N VAL A 122 0.45 -4.13 -5.68
CA VAL A 122 -0.25 -4.87 -4.63
C VAL A 122 0.76 -5.25 -3.55
N LEU A 123 0.61 -4.64 -2.37
CA LEU A 123 1.45 -4.87 -1.21
C LEU A 123 0.99 -6.11 -0.44
N LYS A 124 1.86 -7.11 -0.48
CA LYS A 124 1.83 -8.32 0.34
C LYS A 124 3.26 -8.83 0.55
N PRO A 125 3.51 -9.89 1.34
CA PRO A 125 4.86 -10.41 1.57
C PRO A 125 5.60 -10.79 0.29
N GLU A 126 4.87 -11.00 -0.81
CA GLU A 126 5.38 -11.14 -2.18
C GLU A 126 4.67 -10.10 -3.07
N PRO A 127 5.19 -8.86 -3.14
CA PRO A 127 4.55 -7.79 -3.91
C PRO A 127 4.57 -8.07 -5.41
N TYR A 128 3.55 -7.58 -6.11
CA TYR A 128 3.47 -7.67 -7.56
C TYR A 128 2.70 -6.48 -8.13
N MET A 129 2.98 -6.14 -9.40
CA MET A 129 2.22 -5.12 -10.12
C MET A 129 0.93 -5.73 -10.64
N GLU A 130 -0.17 -5.02 -10.44
CA GLU A 130 -1.48 -5.38 -10.97
C GLU A 130 -1.97 -4.27 -11.90
N ALA A 131 -2.54 -4.67 -13.04
CA ALA A 131 -3.27 -3.76 -13.90
C ALA A 131 -4.66 -3.61 -13.29
N ASP A 132 -5.06 -2.38 -13.03
CA ASP A 132 -6.37 -2.13 -12.44
C ASP A 132 -7.47 -2.33 -13.48
N THR A 133 -8.35 -3.28 -13.20
CA THR A 133 -9.45 -3.70 -14.06
C THR A 133 -10.80 -3.11 -13.64
N ARG A 134 -10.83 -2.25 -12.61
CA ARG A 134 -12.06 -1.64 -12.09
C ARG A 134 -12.67 -0.57 -13.01
N CYS A 135 -12.00 -0.27 -14.13
CA CYS A 135 -12.50 0.62 -15.19
C CYS A 135 -13.30 -0.08 -16.31
N GLU A 136 -13.58 -1.39 -16.20
CA GLU A 136 -14.47 -2.14 -17.13
C GLU A 136 -15.94 -2.17 -16.69
#